data_AF-A0A851N8T0-F1
#
_entry.id   AF-A0A851N8T0-F1
#
_cell.length_a   1.000
_cell.length_b   1.000
_cell.length_c   1.000
_cell.angle_alpha   90.00
_cell.angle_beta   90.00
_cell.angle_gamma   90.00
#
_symmetry.space_group_name_H-M   'P 1'
#
loop_
_entity.id
_entity.type
_entity.pdbx_description
1 polymer ?
#
loop_
_entity_poly.entity_id
_entity_poly.type
_entity_poly.pdbx_seq_one_letter_code
_entity_poly.pdbx_strand_id
1 'polypeptide(L)'
;QPFSIYVDEPDGERRRGGPVAPGKKKEEEDDEDAAAALGLRAAVGSMGQRRPLAPLGNAMDLSLDSPSIMDISVTSDVEERRPNVNHVPEYISDIHTYLREMEVKCRPKIGYMKKQPDITNNMRAILVDWLVEVGEEYKLQNETLHLAVNYIDRFLSSMSVLRGKLQLVGTAAMLLASKFEEIYPPEVAEFVYITDDTYNKKQVLRMEHLILKVLSFDLAVPTINQFLTQYFLHQQTNAKVESLSMYLGELTLIDADPYLKYLPSVIAAAAFHLAGYTITGLTWPESLCKVTGYTLEHIKPCLVDLHNTYLKAAQHTQQSIREKYKSTKYHAVSLIDPPETLNL
;
A
#
# COMPACT_ATOMS: atom_id res chain seq x y z
N GLN A 1 -37.46 -5.99 15.48
CA GLN A 1 -37.83 -6.79 14.29
C GLN A 1 -36.60 -6.88 13.40
N PRO A 2 -36.07 -8.08 13.11
CA PRO A 2 -34.93 -8.21 12.21
C PRO A 2 -35.42 -8.14 10.75
N PHE A 3 -34.88 -7.18 9.99
CA PHE A 3 -35.15 -7.03 8.57
C PHE A 3 -34.28 -8.02 7.78
N SER A 4 -34.94 -8.92 7.05
CA SER A 4 -34.32 -9.83 6.10
C SER A 4 -34.36 -9.18 4.71
N ILE A 5 -33.21 -9.04 4.06
CA ILE A 5 -33.13 -8.56 2.67
C ILE A 5 -33.03 -9.80 1.78
N TYR A 6 -34.05 -10.00 0.93
CA TYR A 6 -34.08 -11.04 -0.09
C TYR A 6 -33.10 -10.71 -1.22
N VAL A 7 -32.32 -11.70 -1.63
CA VAL A 7 -31.47 -11.67 -2.83
C VAL A 7 -32.03 -12.74 -3.77
N ASP A 8 -32.29 -12.35 -5.02
CA ASP A 8 -32.91 -13.16 -6.07
C ASP A 8 -32.12 -14.43 -6.43
N GLU A 9 -32.85 -15.41 -7.00
CA GLU A 9 -32.48 -16.78 -7.35
C GLU A 9 -31.39 -16.94 -8.45
N PRO A 10 -30.73 -18.13 -8.56
CA PRO A 10 -29.64 -18.37 -9.49
C PRO A 10 -30.08 -18.97 -10.84
N ASP A 11 -29.45 -18.55 -11.93
CA ASP A 11 -29.59 -19.19 -13.25
C ASP A 11 -28.58 -20.34 -13.45
N GLY A 12 -29.11 -21.55 -13.62
CA GLY A 12 -28.71 -22.58 -14.59
C GLY A 12 -27.28 -23.15 -14.60
N GLU A 13 -27.10 -24.35 -14.03
CA GLU A 13 -25.94 -25.23 -14.27
C GLU A 13 -25.77 -25.64 -15.75
N ARG A 14 -24.51 -25.71 -16.22
CA ARG A 14 -24.07 -26.75 -17.17
C ARG A 14 -22.69 -27.29 -16.79
N ARG A 15 -22.65 -28.58 -16.42
CA ARG A 15 -21.44 -29.40 -16.22
C ARG A 15 -20.87 -29.89 -17.56
N ARG A 16 -19.54 -30.05 -17.62
CA ARG A 16 -18.85 -31.23 -18.22
C ARG A 16 -17.40 -31.29 -17.72
N GLY A 17 -17.02 -32.45 -17.18
CA GLY A 17 -15.65 -32.76 -16.74
C GLY A 17 -14.87 -33.62 -17.74
N GLY A 18 -13.55 -33.64 -17.58
CA GLY A 18 -12.57 -34.51 -18.23
C GLY A 18 -11.15 -34.23 -17.67
N PRO A 19 -10.23 -35.21 -17.61
CA PRO A 19 -9.22 -35.31 -16.55
C PRO A 19 -7.93 -34.50 -16.80
N VAL A 20 -7.27 -34.10 -15.70
CA VAL A 20 -6.02 -33.32 -15.66
C VAL A 20 -4.81 -34.25 -15.45
N ALA A 21 -3.75 -34.03 -16.23
CA ALA A 21 -2.37 -34.48 -15.96
C ALA A 21 -1.51 -33.27 -15.51
N PRO A 22 -0.51 -33.44 -14.64
CA PRO A 22 0.09 -32.32 -13.90
C PRO A 22 1.29 -31.72 -14.63
N GLY A 23 1.37 -30.39 -14.67
CA GLY A 23 2.60 -29.70 -15.06
C GLY A 23 2.46 -28.19 -15.00
N LYS A 24 3.08 -27.57 -13.99
CA LYS A 24 3.58 -26.17 -13.85
C LYS A 24 2.80 -24.95 -14.41
N LYS A 25 1.69 -25.11 -15.12
CA LYS A 25 0.82 -24.04 -15.66
C LYS A 25 -0.29 -23.59 -14.70
N LYS A 26 -0.43 -24.29 -13.58
CA LYS A 26 -1.60 -24.15 -12.71
C LYS A 26 -1.64 -22.81 -11.95
N GLU A 27 -0.49 -22.28 -11.55
CA GLU A 27 -0.42 -21.00 -10.83
C GLU A 27 -0.68 -19.81 -11.74
N GLU A 28 -0.14 -19.78 -12.97
CA GLU A 28 -0.40 -18.70 -13.94
C GLU A 28 -1.85 -18.72 -14.47
N GLU A 29 -2.43 -19.90 -14.74
CA GLU A 29 -3.85 -20.02 -15.11
C GLU A 29 -4.79 -19.64 -13.95
N ASP A 30 -4.47 -20.03 -12.71
CA ASP A 30 -5.24 -19.66 -11.52
C ASP A 30 -5.16 -18.14 -11.23
N ASP A 31 -4.03 -17.49 -11.55
CA ASP A 31 -3.83 -16.04 -11.41
C ASP A 31 -4.57 -15.24 -12.48
N GLU A 32 -4.52 -15.66 -13.75
CA GLU A 32 -5.29 -15.02 -14.84
C GLU A 32 -6.80 -15.16 -14.60
N ASP A 33 -7.27 -16.33 -14.19
CA ASP A 33 -8.68 -16.55 -13.83
C ASP A 33 -9.09 -15.74 -12.59
N ALA A 34 -8.21 -15.59 -11.60
CA ALA A 34 -8.46 -14.74 -10.42
C ALA A 34 -8.50 -13.25 -10.79
N ALA A 35 -7.55 -12.75 -11.56
CA ALA A 35 -7.52 -11.35 -12.03
C ALA A 35 -8.72 -11.03 -12.92
N ALA A 36 -9.07 -11.94 -13.83
CA ALA A 36 -10.28 -11.84 -14.65
C ALA A 36 -11.54 -11.85 -13.79
N ALA A 37 -11.62 -12.70 -12.75
CA ALA A 37 -12.74 -12.73 -11.82
C ALA A 37 -12.86 -11.47 -10.95
N LEU A 38 -11.78 -10.72 -10.78
CA LEU A 38 -11.77 -9.42 -10.11
C LEU A 38 -12.06 -8.24 -11.04
N GLY A 39 -12.17 -8.47 -12.35
CA GLY A 39 -12.32 -7.40 -13.35
C GLY A 39 -11.07 -6.54 -13.52
N LEU A 40 -9.92 -7.01 -13.03
CA LEU A 40 -8.63 -6.32 -13.10
C LEU A 40 -7.95 -6.66 -14.43
N ARG A 41 -8.45 -6.12 -15.56
CA ARG A 41 -7.66 -6.07 -16.79
C ARG A 41 -6.82 -4.80 -16.77
N ALA A 42 -5.64 -4.85 -17.41
CA ALA A 42 -4.60 -3.82 -17.46
C ALA A 42 -5.08 -2.47 -18.05
N ALA A 43 -5.98 -1.78 -17.34
CA ALA A 43 -6.46 -0.45 -17.69
C ALA A 43 -5.30 0.56 -17.67
N VAL A 44 -4.33 0.35 -16.79
CA VAL A 44 -3.11 1.18 -16.66
C VAL A 44 -2.26 1.11 -17.94
N GLY A 45 -2.21 -0.04 -18.62
CA GLY A 45 -1.45 -0.24 -19.87
C GLY A 45 -2.08 0.37 -21.14
N SER A 46 -3.35 0.76 -21.08
CA SER A 46 -4.10 1.33 -22.22
C SER A 46 -3.99 2.87 -22.32
N MET A 47 -3.31 3.53 -21.38
CA MET A 47 -3.33 4.99 -21.26
C MET A 47 -2.25 5.64 -22.13
N GLY A 48 -2.64 6.11 -23.31
CA GLY A 48 -1.80 7.00 -24.13
C GLY A 48 -1.47 8.32 -23.40
N GLN A 49 -0.39 8.99 -23.83
CA GLN A 49 0.04 10.28 -23.27
C GLN A 49 -1.12 11.27 -23.14
N ARG A 50 -1.40 11.70 -21.90
CA ARG A 50 -2.42 12.71 -21.59
C ARG A 50 -2.11 14.00 -22.36
N ARG A 51 -3.08 14.51 -23.13
CA ARG A 51 -3.05 15.91 -23.59
C ARG A 51 -3.49 16.81 -22.43
N PRO A 52 -2.79 17.92 -22.13
CA PRO A 52 -3.26 18.88 -21.15
C PRO A 52 -4.66 19.37 -21.51
N LEU A 53 -5.53 19.51 -20.50
CA LEU A 53 -6.80 20.18 -20.67
C LEU A 53 -6.53 21.63 -21.11
N ALA A 54 -7.23 22.07 -22.17
CA ALA A 54 -7.14 23.44 -22.64
C ALA A 54 -7.56 24.39 -21.51
N PRO A 55 -6.86 25.52 -21.30
CA PRO A 55 -7.27 26.51 -20.30
C PRO A 55 -8.68 26.99 -20.62
N LEU A 56 -9.58 26.91 -19.64
CA LEU A 56 -10.86 27.61 -19.69
C LEU A 56 -10.57 29.11 -19.78
N GLY A 57 -10.88 29.71 -20.93
CA GLY A 57 -10.76 31.13 -21.15
C GLY A 57 -11.79 31.90 -20.32
N ASN A 58 -11.48 32.15 -19.06
CA ASN A 58 -12.15 33.18 -18.26
C ASN A 58 -11.27 34.42 -18.28
N ALA A 59 -11.65 35.39 -19.10
CA ALA A 59 -11.18 36.76 -18.97
C ALA A 59 -11.83 37.35 -17.70
N MET A 60 -11.14 37.27 -16.57
CA MET A 60 -11.37 38.22 -15.49
C MET A 60 -10.33 39.33 -15.62
N ASP A 61 -10.83 40.47 -16.06
CA ASP A 61 -10.14 41.76 -16.03
C ASP A 61 -9.90 42.15 -14.58
N LEU A 62 -8.64 42.09 -14.16
CA LEU A 62 -8.15 42.67 -12.91
C LEU A 62 -7.10 43.71 -13.27
N SER A 63 -7.58 44.88 -13.64
CA SER A 63 -6.80 46.12 -13.63
C SER A 63 -6.40 46.45 -12.20
N LEU A 64 -5.12 46.24 -11.86
CA LEU A 64 -4.44 46.89 -10.74
C LEU A 64 -2.96 47.06 -11.08
N ASP A 65 -2.58 48.32 -11.26
CA ASP A 65 -1.21 48.80 -11.43
C ASP A 65 -0.27 48.34 -10.30
N SER A 66 0.84 47.67 -10.64
CA SER A 66 2.18 48.05 -10.17
C SER A 66 3.30 47.19 -10.76
N PRO A 67 4.50 47.77 -10.98
CA PRO A 67 5.62 47.09 -11.61
C PRO A 67 6.53 46.45 -10.56
N SER A 68 6.62 45.13 -10.56
CA SER A 68 7.80 44.44 -10.03
C SER A 68 8.18 43.33 -10.99
N ILE A 69 9.12 43.65 -11.88
CA ILE A 69 9.98 42.66 -12.51
C ILE A 69 10.74 42.00 -11.36
N MET A 70 10.37 40.77 -11.00
CA MET A 70 11.26 39.91 -10.23
C MET A 70 12.17 39.21 -11.23
N ASP A 71 13.43 39.61 -11.20
CA ASP A 71 14.56 38.99 -11.88
C ASP A 71 14.54 37.48 -11.68
N ILE A 72 14.53 36.75 -12.79
CA ILE A 72 14.82 35.32 -12.82
C ILE A 72 16.33 35.13 -12.70
N SER A 73 16.86 35.40 -11.50
CA SER A 73 18.20 34.97 -11.15
C SER A 73 18.18 33.45 -10.97
N VAL A 74 18.77 32.74 -11.93
CA VAL A 74 19.19 31.35 -11.80
C VAL A 74 20.12 31.26 -10.58
N THR A 75 19.58 30.87 -9.44
CA THR A 75 20.35 30.40 -8.30
C THR A 75 20.34 28.87 -8.34
N SER A 76 21.53 28.31 -8.47
CA SER A 76 21.80 26.88 -8.34
C SER A 76 21.62 26.50 -6.87
N ASP A 77 20.37 26.28 -6.45
CA ASP A 77 20.06 26.05 -5.05
C ASP A 77 19.82 24.56 -4.78
N VAL A 78 20.78 24.01 -4.03
CA VAL A 78 20.66 22.89 -3.09
C VAL A 78 19.20 22.55 -2.82
N GLU A 79 18.79 21.30 -3.07
CA GLU A 79 17.49 20.79 -2.61
C GLU A 79 17.34 21.11 -1.12
N GLU A 80 16.61 22.18 -0.80
CA GLU A 80 16.20 22.49 0.56
C GLU A 80 15.35 21.30 0.99
N ARG A 81 15.97 20.41 1.77
CA ARG A 81 15.32 19.23 2.34
C ARG A 81 14.15 19.76 3.17
N ARG A 82 12.94 19.68 2.61
CA ARG A 82 11.71 20.15 3.26
C ARG A 82 11.74 19.69 4.72
N PRO A 83 11.50 20.59 5.70
CA PRO A 83 11.54 20.20 7.10
C PRO A 83 10.58 19.02 7.30
N ASN A 84 11.12 17.90 7.80
CA ASN A 84 10.33 16.71 8.03
C ASN A 84 9.32 17.03 9.12
N VAL A 85 8.03 17.04 8.77
CA VAL A 85 6.92 17.37 9.68
C VAL A 85 6.89 16.42 10.90
N ASN A 86 7.44 15.22 10.77
CA ASN A 86 7.54 14.24 11.84
C ASN A 86 8.74 14.47 12.77
N HIS A 87 9.63 15.42 12.48
CA HIS A 87 10.76 15.75 13.34
C HIS A 87 10.31 16.69 14.48
N VAL A 88 9.63 16.10 15.47
CA VAL A 88 9.08 16.81 16.63
C VAL A 88 9.73 16.27 17.92
N PRO A 89 10.93 16.73 18.29
CA PRO A 89 11.75 16.09 19.35
C PRO A 89 11.07 16.09 20.72
N GLU A 90 10.20 17.07 21.00
CA GLU A 90 9.47 17.19 22.25
C GLU A 90 8.41 16.09 22.44
N TYR A 91 7.78 15.63 21.35
CA TYR A 91 6.66 14.69 21.39
C TYR A 91 6.98 13.31 20.79
N ILE A 92 8.19 13.12 20.23
CA ILE A 92 8.54 11.89 19.48
C ILE A 92 8.35 10.61 20.31
N SER A 93 8.69 10.65 21.61
CA SER A 93 8.50 9.50 22.52
C SER A 93 7.03 9.21 22.79
N ASP A 94 6.22 10.24 22.98
CA ASP A 94 4.78 10.11 23.26
C ASP A 94 4.05 9.61 22.03
N ILE A 95 4.40 10.15 20.85
CA ILE A 95 3.88 9.70 19.55
C ILE A 95 4.25 8.24 19.31
N HIS A 96 5.53 7.85 19.46
CA HIS A 96 5.92 6.45 19.29
C HIS A 96 5.16 5.52 20.25
N THR A 97 5.04 5.90 21.53
CA THR A 97 4.29 5.12 22.53
C THR A 97 2.81 4.97 22.14
N TYR A 98 2.17 6.06 21.70
CA TYR A 98 0.79 6.04 21.22
C TYR A 98 0.62 5.16 19.97
N LEU A 99 1.50 5.27 18.98
CA LEU A 99 1.46 4.43 17.78
C LEU A 99 1.61 2.94 18.12
N ARG A 100 2.48 2.59 19.07
CA ARG A 100 2.65 1.22 19.56
C ARG A 100 1.42 0.68 20.28
N GLU A 101 0.66 1.53 20.97
CA GLU A 101 -0.63 1.14 21.55
C GLU A 101 -1.70 0.94 20.47
N MET A 102 -1.76 1.87 19.51
CA MET A 102 -2.78 1.88 18.46
C MET A 102 -2.60 0.77 17.43
N GLU A 103 -1.37 0.34 17.12
CA GLU A 103 -1.13 -0.73 16.14
C GLU A 103 -1.71 -2.07 16.59
N VAL A 104 -1.86 -2.27 17.91
CA VAL A 104 -2.50 -3.45 18.50
C VAL A 104 -4.03 -3.34 18.39
N LYS A 105 -4.60 -2.16 18.66
CA LYS A 105 -6.05 -1.91 18.57
C LYS A 105 -6.57 -1.95 17.15
N CYS A 106 -5.80 -1.43 16.20
CA CYS A 106 -6.17 -1.31 14.79
C CYS A 106 -5.76 -2.53 13.96
N ARG A 107 -5.46 -3.66 14.60
CA ARG A 107 -4.95 -4.85 13.94
C ARG A 107 -6.05 -5.66 13.25
N PRO A 108 -5.88 -6.05 11.97
CA PRO A 108 -6.76 -7.02 11.32
C PRO A 108 -6.69 -8.40 11.99
N LYS A 109 -7.72 -9.24 11.79
CA LYS A 109 -7.74 -10.61 12.32
C LYS A 109 -6.83 -11.51 11.49
N ILE A 110 -5.78 -12.07 12.11
CA ILE A 110 -4.67 -12.85 11.49
C ILE A 110 -5.14 -14.03 10.58
N GLY A 111 -6.37 -14.50 10.70
CA GLY A 111 -6.93 -15.58 9.88
C GLY A 111 -8.26 -15.24 9.22
N TYR A 112 -8.56 -13.97 8.96
CA TYR A 112 -9.86 -13.59 8.40
C TYR A 112 -10.13 -14.25 7.05
N MET A 113 -9.09 -14.48 6.24
CA MET A 113 -9.25 -15.08 4.91
C MET A 113 -9.84 -16.50 4.97
N LYS A 114 -9.59 -17.24 6.06
CA LYS A 114 -10.20 -18.58 6.27
C LYS A 114 -11.72 -18.53 6.47
N LYS A 115 -12.27 -17.35 6.79
CA LYS A 115 -13.70 -17.12 6.97
C LYS A 115 -14.36 -16.53 5.72
N GLN A 116 -13.58 -16.17 4.71
CA GLN A 116 -14.08 -15.67 3.45
C GLN A 116 -14.49 -16.85 2.56
N PRO A 117 -15.76 -16.92 2.10
CA PRO A 117 -16.23 -18.07 1.33
C PRO A 117 -15.83 -18.03 -0.15
N ASP A 118 -15.49 -16.85 -0.69
CA ASP A 118 -15.35 -16.64 -2.14
C ASP A 118 -14.09 -15.86 -2.56
N ILE A 119 -13.27 -15.40 -1.61
CA ILE A 119 -12.00 -14.71 -1.89
C ILE A 119 -10.82 -15.41 -1.21
N THR A 120 -9.65 -15.27 -1.82
CA THR A 120 -8.40 -15.93 -1.38
C THR A 120 -7.29 -14.91 -1.11
N ASN A 121 -6.20 -15.34 -0.47
CA ASN A 121 -5.00 -14.51 -0.32
C ASN A 121 -4.43 -14.06 -1.66
N ASN A 122 -4.50 -14.91 -2.69
CA ASN A 122 -4.04 -14.55 -4.03
C ASN A 122 -4.88 -13.42 -4.65
N MET A 123 -6.21 -13.50 -4.55
CA MET A 123 -7.09 -12.40 -5.00
C MET A 123 -6.81 -11.08 -4.27
N ARG A 124 -6.45 -11.15 -2.98
CA ARG A 124 -6.00 -9.97 -2.23
C ARG A 124 -4.65 -9.46 -2.74
N ALA A 125 -3.68 -10.33 -3.00
CA ALA A 125 -2.38 -9.95 -3.54
C ALA A 125 -2.54 -9.22 -4.88
N ILE A 126 -3.36 -9.75 -5.80
CA ILE A 126 -3.71 -9.11 -7.07
C ILE A 126 -4.36 -7.74 -6.84
N LEU A 127 -5.29 -7.61 -5.90
CA LEU A 127 -5.89 -6.33 -5.55
C LEU A 127 -4.85 -5.31 -5.06
N VAL A 128 -3.97 -5.71 -4.14
CA VAL A 128 -2.97 -4.80 -3.56
C VAL A 128 -1.94 -4.39 -4.61
N ASP A 129 -1.52 -5.29 -5.49
CA ASP A 129 -0.62 -4.96 -6.61
C ASP A 129 -1.25 -3.93 -7.54
N TRP A 130 -2.52 -4.11 -7.90
CA TRP A 130 -3.25 -3.09 -8.66
C TRP A 130 -3.36 -1.75 -7.93
N LEU A 131 -3.57 -1.74 -6.61
CA LEU A 131 -3.59 -0.51 -5.83
C LEU A 131 -2.23 0.20 -5.81
N VAL A 132 -1.12 -0.51 -5.96
CA VAL A 132 0.21 0.10 -6.15
C VAL A 132 0.25 0.85 -7.48
N GLU A 133 -0.26 0.26 -8.57
CA GLU A 133 -0.36 0.94 -9.87
C GLU A 133 -1.25 2.18 -9.80
N VAL A 134 -2.42 2.09 -9.14
CA VAL A 134 -3.32 3.24 -8.90
C VAL A 134 -2.59 4.34 -8.12
N GLY A 135 -1.82 3.97 -7.11
CA GLY A 135 -1.00 4.90 -6.33
C GLY A 135 0.02 5.65 -7.19
N GLU A 136 0.71 4.96 -8.09
CA GLU A 136 1.68 5.59 -9.00
C GLU A 136 1.00 6.47 -10.06
N GLU A 137 -0.12 6.04 -10.63
CA GLU A 137 -0.88 6.82 -11.64
C GLU A 137 -1.35 8.16 -11.08
N TYR A 138 -1.85 8.17 -9.84
CA TYR A 138 -2.32 9.38 -9.16
C TYR A 138 -1.25 10.05 -8.29
N LYS A 139 -0.01 9.52 -8.28
CA LYS A 139 1.13 10.04 -7.49
C LYS A 139 0.81 10.20 -5.99
N LEU A 140 0.07 9.24 -5.44
CA LEU A 140 -0.32 9.21 -4.04
C LEU A 140 0.89 8.95 -3.14
N GLN A 141 0.79 9.35 -1.87
CA GLN A 141 1.77 9.02 -0.85
C GLN A 141 1.81 7.50 -0.60
N ASN A 142 2.99 6.98 -0.24
CA ASN A 142 3.12 5.60 0.22
C ASN A 142 2.25 5.34 1.47
N GLU A 143 2.07 6.35 2.32
CA GLU A 143 1.19 6.29 3.49
C GLU A 143 -0.26 5.98 3.10
N THR A 144 -0.77 6.62 2.05
CA THR A 144 -2.11 6.39 1.50
C THR A 144 -2.33 4.93 1.12
N LEU A 145 -1.35 4.30 0.45
CA LEU A 145 -1.41 2.87 0.13
C LEU A 145 -1.46 2.00 1.40
N HIS A 146 -0.61 2.28 2.39
CA HIS A 146 -0.57 1.51 3.64
C HIS A 146 -1.90 1.62 4.42
N LEU A 147 -2.48 2.82 4.49
CA LEU A 147 -3.79 3.07 5.09
C LEU A 147 -4.89 2.30 4.34
N ALA A 148 -4.90 2.36 3.01
CA ALA A 148 -5.88 1.65 2.19
C ALA A 148 -5.85 0.14 2.45
N VAL A 149 -4.65 -0.47 2.48
CA VAL A 149 -4.48 -1.91 2.79
C VAL A 149 -4.97 -2.23 4.20
N ASN A 150 -4.66 -1.39 5.21
CA ASN A 150 -5.18 -1.58 6.56
C ASN A 150 -6.72 -1.56 6.60
N TYR A 151 -7.35 -0.61 5.89
CA TYR A 151 -8.80 -0.49 5.82
C TYR A 151 -9.42 -1.72 5.17
N ILE A 152 -8.84 -2.22 4.07
CA ILE A 152 -9.27 -3.45 3.39
C ILE A 152 -9.22 -4.63 4.36
N ASP A 153 -8.08 -4.85 5.02
CA ASP A 153 -7.90 -6.01 5.90
C ASP A 153 -8.82 -5.97 7.13
N ARG A 154 -9.04 -4.79 7.74
CA ARG A 154 -9.99 -4.63 8.86
C ARG A 154 -11.45 -4.78 8.40
N PHE A 155 -11.78 -4.32 7.21
CA PHE A 155 -13.11 -4.49 6.62
C PHE A 155 -13.40 -5.98 6.35
N LEU A 156 -12.49 -6.67 5.67
CA LEU A 156 -12.57 -8.11 5.39
C LEU A 156 -12.47 -8.99 6.65
N SER A 157 -11.95 -8.44 7.76
CA SER A 157 -11.99 -9.09 9.08
C SER A 157 -13.39 -9.18 9.69
N SER A 158 -14.35 -8.41 9.18
CA SER A 158 -15.71 -8.28 9.73
C SER A 158 -16.80 -8.55 8.69
N MET A 159 -16.52 -8.35 7.40
CA MET A 159 -17.47 -8.48 6.31
C MET A 159 -17.06 -9.59 5.35
N SER A 160 -18.00 -10.46 5.00
CA SER A 160 -17.82 -11.42 3.89
C SER A 160 -18.01 -10.69 2.56
N VAL A 161 -17.10 -10.89 1.62
CA VAL A 161 -17.12 -10.22 0.31
C VAL A 161 -17.01 -11.26 -0.79
N LEU A 162 -17.81 -11.10 -1.84
CA LEU A 162 -17.71 -11.90 -3.06
C LEU A 162 -16.61 -11.35 -3.96
N ARG A 163 -15.94 -12.21 -4.74
CA ARG A 163 -14.81 -11.81 -5.59
C ARG A 163 -15.13 -10.63 -6.51
N GLY A 164 -16.31 -10.63 -7.13
CA GLY A 164 -16.77 -9.54 -8.00
C GLY A 164 -17.12 -8.22 -7.30
N LYS A 165 -16.88 -8.10 -5.99
CA LYS A 165 -16.98 -6.86 -5.20
C LYS A 165 -15.67 -6.50 -4.50
N LEU A 166 -14.63 -7.32 -4.62
CA LEU A 166 -13.37 -7.10 -3.93
C LEU A 166 -12.65 -5.84 -4.48
N GLN A 167 -12.63 -5.65 -5.80
CA GLN A 167 -12.10 -4.41 -6.40
C GLN A 167 -12.86 -3.17 -5.90
N LEU A 168 -14.20 -3.20 -5.82
CA LEU A 168 -15.00 -2.10 -5.28
C LEU A 168 -14.61 -1.74 -3.83
N VAL A 169 -14.33 -2.75 -2.99
CA VAL A 169 -13.82 -2.53 -1.63
C VAL A 169 -12.46 -1.84 -1.67
N GLY A 170 -11.54 -2.30 -2.52
CA GLY A 170 -10.22 -1.69 -2.68
C GLY A 170 -10.29 -0.24 -3.18
N THR A 171 -11.10 0.03 -4.20
CA THR A 171 -11.33 1.38 -4.75
C THR A 171 -11.86 2.33 -3.67
N ALA A 172 -12.86 1.91 -2.90
CA ALA A 172 -13.44 2.73 -1.85
C ALA A 172 -12.47 2.94 -0.66
N ALA A 173 -11.66 1.93 -0.32
CA ALA A 173 -10.63 2.04 0.70
C ALA A 173 -9.52 3.02 0.29
N MET A 174 -9.08 2.96 -0.97
CA MET A 174 -8.09 3.91 -1.52
C MET A 174 -8.64 5.33 -1.56
N LEU A 175 -9.90 5.53 -1.97
CA LEU A 175 -10.56 6.83 -1.91
C LEU A 175 -10.59 7.39 -0.48
N LEU A 176 -10.92 6.56 0.51
CA LEU A 176 -10.92 6.95 1.93
C LEU A 176 -9.53 7.31 2.43
N ALA A 177 -8.52 6.52 2.09
CA ALA A 177 -7.14 6.79 2.45
C ALA A 177 -6.66 8.10 1.82
N SER A 178 -6.97 8.33 0.54
CA SER A 178 -6.61 9.58 -0.13
C SER A 178 -7.25 10.78 0.54
N LYS A 179 -8.55 10.70 0.88
CA LYS A 179 -9.24 11.78 1.60
C LYS A 179 -8.67 12.08 2.98
N PHE A 180 -8.08 11.07 3.62
CA PHE A 180 -7.50 11.20 4.95
C PHE A 180 -6.09 11.80 4.91
N GLU A 181 -5.27 11.37 3.96
CA GLU A 181 -3.82 11.62 3.96
C GLU A 181 -3.38 12.68 2.94
N GLU A 182 -4.04 12.77 1.78
CA GLU A 182 -3.59 13.64 0.69
C GLU A 182 -4.02 15.09 0.89
N ILE A 183 -3.13 16.02 0.53
CA ILE A 183 -3.47 17.45 0.45
C ILE A 183 -4.53 17.69 -0.63
N TYR A 184 -4.38 17.00 -1.77
CA TYR A 184 -5.28 17.08 -2.93
C TYR A 184 -5.69 15.67 -3.36
N PRO A 185 -6.69 15.06 -2.70
CA PRO A 185 -7.15 13.72 -3.05
C PRO A 185 -7.80 13.70 -4.45
N PRO A 186 -7.64 12.62 -5.24
CA PRO A 186 -8.37 12.46 -6.50
C PRO A 186 -9.88 12.50 -6.30
N GLU A 187 -10.60 13.04 -7.27
CA GLU A 187 -12.06 13.07 -7.22
C GLU A 187 -12.66 11.66 -7.36
N VAL A 188 -13.90 11.48 -6.89
CA VAL A 188 -14.61 10.19 -7.02
C VAL A 188 -14.74 9.74 -8.48
N ALA A 189 -14.80 10.68 -9.43
CA ALA A 189 -14.84 10.36 -10.85
C ALA A 189 -13.57 9.65 -11.34
N GLU A 190 -12.40 10.01 -10.82
CA GLU A 190 -11.13 9.36 -11.13
C GLU A 190 -11.12 7.91 -10.65
N PHE A 191 -11.63 7.65 -9.44
CA PHE A 191 -11.77 6.29 -8.91
C PHE A 191 -12.79 5.43 -9.64
N VAL A 192 -13.80 6.02 -10.28
CA VAL A 192 -14.71 5.31 -11.19
C VAL A 192 -13.97 4.96 -12.50
N TYR A 193 -13.30 5.96 -13.07
CA TYR A 193 -12.56 5.83 -14.32
C TYR A 193 -11.46 4.74 -14.26
N ILE A 194 -10.66 4.72 -13.20
CA ILE A 194 -9.56 3.74 -13.07
C ILE A 194 -10.04 2.29 -12.91
N THR A 195 -11.33 2.10 -12.62
CA THR A 195 -11.97 0.77 -12.60
C THR A 195 -12.57 0.36 -13.95
N ASP A 196 -12.23 1.07 -15.03
CA ASP A 196 -12.79 0.88 -16.37
C ASP A 196 -14.33 0.90 -16.37
N ASP A 197 -14.90 1.83 -15.60
CA ASP A 197 -16.34 1.98 -15.38
C ASP A 197 -17.08 0.71 -14.88
N THR A 198 -16.34 -0.28 -14.35
CA THR A 198 -16.91 -1.51 -13.75
C THR A 198 -17.90 -1.16 -12.63
N TYR A 199 -17.67 -0.05 -11.93
CA TYR A 199 -18.56 0.47 -10.90
C TYR A 199 -18.93 1.92 -11.17
N ASN A 200 -20.19 2.27 -10.97
CA ASN A 200 -20.62 3.66 -11.03
C ASN A 200 -20.33 4.42 -9.73
N LYS A 201 -20.33 5.76 -9.81
CA LYS A 201 -20.12 6.68 -8.68
C LYS A 201 -20.98 6.35 -7.45
N LYS A 202 -22.23 5.91 -7.66
CA LYS A 202 -23.15 5.57 -6.56
C LYS A 202 -22.72 4.31 -5.82
N GLN A 203 -22.18 3.32 -6.53
CA GLN A 203 -21.63 2.11 -5.91
C GLN A 203 -20.38 2.43 -5.08
N VAL A 204 -19.47 3.23 -5.62
CA VAL A 204 -18.24 3.66 -4.91
C VAL A 204 -18.60 4.41 -3.62
N LEU A 205 -19.48 5.41 -3.69
CA LEU A 205 -19.91 6.18 -2.51
C LEU A 205 -20.66 5.34 -1.47
N ARG A 206 -21.44 4.35 -1.90
CA ARG A 206 -22.10 3.41 -0.98
C ARG A 206 -21.10 2.49 -0.29
N MET A 207 -20.09 2.01 -1.02
CA MET A 207 -19.04 1.19 -0.43
C MET A 207 -18.18 2.01 0.55
N GLU A 208 -17.82 3.24 0.19
CA GLU A 208 -17.15 4.19 1.09
C GLU A 208 -17.91 4.35 2.41
N HIS A 209 -19.21 4.64 2.33
CA HIS A 209 -20.06 4.77 3.51
C HIS A 209 -20.11 3.48 4.35
N LEU A 210 -20.16 2.31 3.69
CA LEU A 210 -20.17 1.02 4.36
C LEU A 210 -18.84 0.74 5.08
N ILE A 211 -17.70 1.03 4.45
CA ILE A 211 -16.38 0.88 5.06
C ILE A 211 -16.27 1.78 6.30
N LEU A 212 -16.62 3.07 6.20
CA LEU A 212 -16.63 3.99 7.34
C LEU A 212 -17.48 3.47 8.50
N LYS A 213 -18.66 2.94 8.22
CA LYS A 213 -19.56 2.36 9.22
C LYS A 213 -18.95 1.13 9.89
N VAL A 214 -18.37 0.21 9.12
CA VAL A 214 -17.76 -1.03 9.65
C VAL A 214 -16.52 -0.71 10.47
N LEU A 215 -15.71 0.26 10.04
CA LEU A 215 -14.51 0.72 10.74
C LEU A 215 -14.82 1.72 11.86
N SER A 216 -16.10 2.05 12.11
CA SER A 216 -16.52 3.03 13.12
C SER A 216 -15.80 4.38 13.00
N PHE A 217 -15.46 4.80 11.78
CA PHE A 217 -14.65 5.99 11.48
C PHE A 217 -13.23 6.00 12.09
N ASP A 218 -12.74 4.87 12.61
CA ASP A 218 -11.38 4.74 13.14
C ASP A 218 -10.38 4.58 11.98
N LEU A 219 -10.05 5.70 11.32
CA LEU A 219 -9.16 5.75 10.15
C LEU A 219 -7.69 6.04 10.49
N ALA A 220 -7.43 6.76 11.59
CA ALA A 220 -6.08 7.08 12.03
C ALA A 220 -5.37 5.84 12.61
N VAL A 221 -4.83 5.00 11.73
CA VAL A 221 -4.19 3.73 12.06
C VAL A 221 -2.67 3.81 11.86
N PRO A 222 -1.87 3.19 12.75
CA PRO A 222 -0.43 3.13 12.56
C PRO A 222 -0.06 2.23 11.37
N THR A 223 0.92 2.68 10.59
CA THR A 223 1.41 1.97 9.40
C THR A 223 2.88 1.61 9.52
N ILE A 224 3.34 0.68 8.67
CA ILE A 224 4.76 0.32 8.56
C ILE A 224 5.58 1.55 8.19
N ASN A 225 5.06 2.37 7.27
CA ASN A 225 5.70 3.59 6.80
C ASN A 225 5.89 4.62 7.93
N GLN A 226 4.90 4.84 8.80
CA GLN A 226 5.06 5.71 9.98
C GLN A 226 6.22 5.26 10.88
N PHE A 227 6.30 3.97 11.22
CA PHE A 227 7.40 3.46 12.04
C PHE A 227 8.76 3.56 11.34
N LEU A 228 8.83 3.28 10.04
CA LEU A 228 10.05 3.46 9.24
C LEU A 228 10.54 4.91 9.28
N THR A 229 9.65 5.89 9.08
CA THR A 229 10.03 7.31 9.13
C THR A 229 10.56 7.73 10.50
N GLN A 230 10.02 7.18 11.60
CA GLN A 230 10.57 7.39 12.94
C GLN A 230 11.97 6.78 13.09
N TYR A 231 12.19 5.57 12.56
CA TYR A 231 13.49 4.91 12.64
C TYR A 231 14.57 5.66 11.85
N PHE A 232 14.23 6.23 10.68
CA PHE A 232 15.14 7.09 9.91
C PHE A 232 15.51 8.39 10.64
N LEU A 233 14.59 8.93 11.46
CA LEU A 233 14.87 10.12 12.28
C LEU A 233 15.81 9.80 13.44
N HIS A 234 15.65 8.63 14.08
CA HIS A 234 16.46 8.22 15.22
C HIS A 234 17.85 7.73 14.84
N GLN A 235 17.99 7.11 13.67
CA GLN A 235 19.26 6.61 13.16
C GLN A 235 19.54 7.25 11.80
N GLN A 236 20.56 8.08 11.72
CA GLN A 236 20.98 8.67 10.45
C GLN A 236 21.43 7.55 9.50
N THR A 237 20.75 7.43 8.35
CA THR A 237 21.04 6.44 7.32
C THR A 237 21.20 7.08 5.95
N ASN A 238 21.60 6.27 4.98
CA ASN A 238 21.69 6.67 3.58
C ASN A 238 20.29 6.64 2.93
N ALA A 239 19.99 7.56 2.03
CA ALA A 239 18.75 7.58 1.25
C ALA A 239 18.45 6.25 0.52
N LYS A 240 19.48 5.50 0.12
CA LYS A 240 19.31 4.12 -0.41
C LYS A 240 18.76 3.14 0.63
N VAL A 241 19.20 3.25 1.89
CA VAL A 241 18.69 2.42 3.00
C VAL A 241 17.24 2.79 3.29
N GLU A 242 16.91 4.08 3.30
CA GLU A 242 15.52 4.53 3.46
C GLU A 242 14.63 3.98 2.33
N SER A 243 15.06 4.12 1.07
CA SER A 243 14.33 3.64 -0.10
C SER A 243 14.16 2.12 -0.09
N LEU A 244 15.21 1.36 0.23
CA LEU A 244 15.16 -0.09 0.30
C LEU A 244 14.29 -0.57 1.47
N SER A 245 14.31 0.13 2.61
CA SER A 245 13.43 -0.18 3.74
C SER A 245 11.96 0.01 3.37
N MET A 246 11.62 1.09 2.66
CA MET A 246 10.26 1.33 2.17
C MET A 246 9.83 0.27 1.14
N TYR A 247 10.72 -0.10 0.21
CA TYR A 247 10.48 -1.19 -0.74
C TYR A 247 10.14 -2.50 -0.03
N LEU A 248 10.98 -2.91 0.93
CA LEU A 248 10.76 -4.13 1.71
C LEU A 248 9.48 -4.06 2.52
N GLY A 249 9.16 -2.91 3.12
CA GLY A 249 7.89 -2.67 3.81
C GLY A 249 6.69 -2.85 2.88
N GLU A 250 6.73 -2.28 1.67
CA GLU A 250 5.65 -2.41 0.69
C GLU A 250 5.47 -3.86 0.19
N LEU A 251 6.55 -4.62 -0.01
CA LEU A 251 6.44 -6.04 -0.39
C LEU A 251 5.58 -6.84 0.59
N THR A 252 5.63 -6.51 1.88
CA THR A 252 4.82 -7.19 2.92
C THR A 252 3.33 -6.92 2.82
N LEU A 253 2.91 -5.89 2.07
CA LEU A 253 1.49 -5.57 1.89
C LEU A 253 0.80 -6.55 0.95
N ILE A 254 1.54 -7.13 -0.01
CA ILE A 254 1.03 -8.06 -1.03
C ILE A 254 0.56 -9.36 -0.37
N ASP A 255 1.45 -9.98 0.41
CA ASP A 255 1.20 -11.27 1.05
C ASP A 255 0.51 -11.13 2.41
N ALA A 256 -0.73 -11.58 2.55
CA ALA A 256 -1.38 -11.58 3.86
C ALA A 256 -0.76 -12.60 4.83
N ASP A 257 -0.33 -13.75 4.33
CA ASP A 257 0.41 -14.77 5.06
C ASP A 257 1.84 -14.79 4.50
N PRO A 258 2.89 -14.48 5.27
CA PRO A 258 2.95 -14.44 6.74
C PRO A 258 2.59 -13.11 7.43
N TYR A 259 2.47 -12.00 6.71
CA TYR A 259 2.68 -10.67 7.32
C TYR A 259 1.58 -10.17 8.26
N LEU A 260 0.32 -10.64 8.13
CA LEU A 260 -0.74 -10.31 9.10
C LEU A 260 -0.43 -10.80 10.53
N LYS A 261 0.49 -11.76 10.68
CA LYS A 261 0.94 -12.24 12.01
C LYS A 261 1.88 -11.26 12.72
N TYR A 262 2.45 -10.29 12.02
CA TYR A 262 3.35 -9.29 12.58
C TYR A 262 2.65 -7.95 12.79
N LEU A 263 3.16 -7.15 13.73
CA LEU A 263 2.72 -5.78 13.93
C LEU A 263 3.49 -4.85 12.96
N PRO A 264 2.91 -3.72 12.53
CA PRO A 264 3.57 -2.75 11.67
C PRO A 264 4.96 -2.32 12.17
N SER A 265 5.13 -2.09 13.48
CA SER A 265 6.42 -1.70 14.07
C SER A 265 7.50 -2.77 13.94
N VAL A 266 7.12 -4.05 13.99
CA VAL A 266 8.02 -5.21 13.84
C VAL A 266 8.43 -5.37 12.38
N ILE A 267 7.48 -5.24 11.46
CA ILE A 267 7.76 -5.30 10.01
C ILE A 267 8.71 -4.15 9.62
N ALA A 268 8.44 -2.93 10.11
CA ALA A 268 9.31 -1.78 9.90
C ALA A 268 10.73 -2.03 10.44
N ALA A 269 10.86 -2.66 11.61
CA ALA A 269 12.16 -2.94 12.22
C ALA A 269 12.94 -4.00 11.40
N ALA A 270 12.25 -5.03 10.92
CA ALA A 270 12.82 -6.05 10.04
C ALA A 270 13.26 -5.45 8.70
N ALA A 271 12.43 -4.61 8.09
CA ALA A 271 12.73 -3.93 6.83
C ALA A 271 13.93 -2.99 6.96
N PHE A 272 13.97 -2.17 8.02
CA PHE A 272 15.09 -1.28 8.33
C PHE A 272 16.39 -2.06 8.54
N HIS A 273 16.35 -3.12 9.35
CA HIS A 273 17.51 -3.99 9.57
C HIS A 273 18.01 -4.61 8.26
N LEU A 274 17.11 -5.22 7.49
CA LEU A 274 17.47 -5.93 6.26
C LEU A 274 18.06 -4.98 5.22
N ALA A 275 17.48 -3.79 5.07
CA ALA A 275 17.99 -2.77 4.16
C ALA A 275 19.37 -2.25 4.60
N GLY A 276 19.54 -1.97 5.89
CA GLY A 276 20.83 -1.57 6.47
C GLY A 276 21.90 -2.63 6.25
N TYR A 277 21.59 -3.89 6.56
CA TYR A 277 22.51 -5.00 6.37
C TYR A 277 22.88 -5.18 4.89
N THR A 278 21.92 -5.08 3.98
CA THR A 278 22.14 -5.27 2.53
C THR A 278 23.05 -4.19 1.93
N ILE A 279 22.93 -2.93 2.39
CA ILE A 279 23.65 -1.80 1.77
C ILE A 279 24.95 -1.48 2.50
N THR A 280 24.97 -1.54 3.83
CA THR A 280 26.10 -1.09 4.66
C THR A 280 26.69 -2.20 5.53
N GLY A 281 26.06 -3.36 5.61
CA GLY A 281 26.44 -4.43 6.54
C GLY A 281 26.10 -4.12 8.00
N LEU A 282 25.42 -3.00 8.28
CA LEU A 282 25.04 -2.61 9.64
C LEU A 282 23.84 -3.40 10.13
N THR A 283 23.88 -3.82 11.39
CA THR A 283 22.81 -4.54 12.06
C THR A 283 21.85 -3.59 12.79
N TRP A 284 20.85 -4.16 13.48
CA TRP A 284 19.87 -3.40 14.26
C TRP A 284 20.60 -2.57 15.34
N PRO A 285 20.49 -1.24 15.33
CA PRO A 285 21.33 -0.37 16.17
C PRO A 285 20.81 -0.30 17.62
N GLU A 286 21.73 -0.16 18.57
CA GLU A 286 21.41 -0.07 20.01
C GLU A 286 20.53 1.14 20.35
N SER A 287 20.66 2.24 19.60
CA SER A 287 19.79 3.42 19.69
C SER A 287 18.32 3.05 19.49
N LEU A 288 18.01 2.27 18.44
CA LEU A 288 16.65 1.80 18.17
C LEU A 288 16.21 0.70 19.14
N CYS A 289 17.12 -0.14 19.64
CA CYS A 289 16.80 -1.06 20.75
C CYS A 289 16.25 -0.29 21.96
N LYS A 290 16.85 0.84 22.33
CA LYS A 290 16.43 1.66 23.48
C LYS A 290 15.07 2.32 23.26
N VAL A 291 14.79 2.81 22.05
CA VAL A 291 13.52 3.47 21.72
C VAL A 291 12.38 2.47 21.57
N THR A 292 12.61 1.37 20.87
CA THR A 292 11.56 0.41 20.49
C THR A 292 11.35 -0.71 21.50
N GLY A 293 12.38 -1.02 22.29
CA GLY A 293 12.46 -2.22 23.13
C GLY A 293 12.73 -3.51 22.34
N TYR A 294 12.87 -3.46 21.01
CA TYR A 294 13.12 -4.64 20.19
C TYR A 294 14.60 -4.97 20.13
N THR A 295 14.92 -6.23 20.44
CA THR A 295 16.24 -6.82 20.15
C THR A 295 16.20 -7.55 18.82
N LEU A 296 17.37 -7.92 18.28
CA LEU A 296 17.44 -8.72 17.05
C LEU A 296 16.67 -10.04 17.16
N GLU A 297 16.64 -10.67 18.34
CA GLU A 297 15.87 -11.90 18.60
C GLU A 297 14.37 -11.70 18.45
N HIS A 298 13.83 -10.54 18.86
CA HIS A 298 12.42 -10.21 18.69
C HIS A 298 12.04 -10.02 17.22
N ILE A 299 12.95 -9.43 16.44
CA ILE A 299 12.74 -9.09 15.02
C ILE A 299 12.99 -10.32 14.12
N LYS A 300 13.84 -11.25 14.56
CA LYS A 300 14.33 -12.42 13.81
C LYS A 300 13.23 -13.20 13.06
N PRO A 301 12.07 -13.55 13.64
CA PRO A 301 11.04 -14.29 12.90
C PRO A 301 10.51 -13.52 11.68
N CYS A 302 10.20 -12.24 11.86
CA CYS A 302 9.74 -11.38 10.77
C CYS A 302 10.84 -11.13 9.74
N LEU A 303 12.08 -10.98 10.20
CA LEU A 303 13.23 -10.75 9.35
C LEU A 303 13.54 -11.95 8.43
N VAL A 304 13.42 -13.18 8.94
CA VAL A 304 13.59 -14.40 8.13
C VAL A 304 12.49 -14.52 7.08
N ASP A 305 11.23 -14.26 7.43
CA ASP A 305 10.13 -14.26 6.47
C ASP A 305 10.34 -13.19 5.38
N LEU A 306 10.69 -11.97 5.79
CA LEU A 306 10.94 -10.84 4.89
C LEU A 306 12.13 -11.09 3.96
N HIS A 307 13.19 -11.70 4.47
CA HIS A 307 14.35 -12.09 3.67
C HIS A 307 13.99 -13.11 2.60
N ASN A 308 13.18 -14.12 2.95
CA ASN A 308 12.66 -15.08 1.97
C ASN A 308 11.79 -14.42 0.89
N THR A 309 10.94 -13.47 1.27
CA THR A 309 10.16 -12.69 0.29
C THR A 309 11.09 -11.85 -0.58
N TYR A 310 12.12 -11.21 -0.04
CA TYR A 310 13.07 -10.42 -0.83
C TYR A 310 13.84 -11.28 -1.83
N LEU A 311 14.33 -12.45 -1.42
CA LEU A 311 14.98 -13.43 -2.28
C LEU A 311 14.10 -13.88 -3.46
N LYS A 312 12.80 -14.06 -3.22
CA LYS A 312 11.83 -14.53 -4.20
C LYS A 312 11.10 -13.41 -4.95
N ALA A 313 11.37 -12.15 -4.62
CA ALA A 313 10.61 -11.02 -5.13
C ALA A 313 10.64 -10.95 -6.67
N ALA A 314 11.75 -11.36 -7.28
CA ALA A 314 11.89 -11.37 -8.74
C ALA A 314 11.07 -12.45 -9.46
N GLN A 315 10.65 -13.50 -8.73
CA GLN A 315 9.84 -14.59 -9.25
C GLN A 315 8.38 -14.53 -8.77
N HIS A 316 8.04 -13.53 -7.96
CA HIS A 316 6.69 -13.32 -7.46
C HIS A 316 5.75 -12.96 -8.62
N THR A 317 4.47 -13.36 -8.57
CA THR A 317 3.53 -13.11 -9.68
C THR A 317 3.15 -11.64 -9.77
N GLN A 318 2.89 -11.00 -8.62
CA GLN A 318 2.71 -9.55 -8.51
C GLN A 318 4.06 -8.80 -8.55
N GLN A 319 4.19 -7.82 -9.44
CA GLN A 319 5.46 -7.14 -9.76
C GLN A 319 5.41 -5.61 -9.69
N SER A 320 4.25 -5.00 -9.46
CA SER A 320 4.08 -3.54 -9.56
C SER A 320 4.95 -2.78 -8.56
N ILE A 321 5.14 -3.32 -7.35
CA ILE A 321 6.08 -2.76 -6.36
C ILE A 321 7.52 -2.80 -6.86
N ARG A 322 7.94 -3.90 -7.50
CA ARG A 322 9.30 -3.99 -8.04
C ARG A 322 9.53 -2.95 -9.12
N GLU A 323 8.58 -2.79 -10.04
CA GLU A 323 8.65 -1.79 -11.11
C GLU A 323 8.67 -0.36 -10.55
N LYS A 324 7.79 -0.04 -9.59
CA LYS A 324 7.78 1.24 -8.86
C LYS A 324 9.16 1.60 -8.32
N TYR A 325 9.81 0.67 -7.62
CA TYR A 325 11.10 0.89 -6.98
C TYR A 325 12.33 0.75 -7.90
N LYS A 326 12.15 0.46 -9.20
CA LYS A 326 13.22 0.62 -10.22
C LYS A 326 13.46 2.09 -10.57
N SER A 327 12.47 2.93 -10.35
CA SER A 327 12.55 4.36 -10.64
C SER A 327 13.73 5.02 -9.93
N THR A 328 14.34 6.01 -10.58
CA THR A 328 15.42 6.83 -9.98
C THR A 328 14.93 7.60 -8.75
N LYS A 329 13.62 7.89 -8.64
CA LYS A 329 12.97 8.44 -7.45
C LYS A 329 13.29 7.63 -6.18
N TYR A 330 13.38 6.31 -6.32
CA TYR A 330 13.69 5.39 -5.23
C TYR A 330 15.09 4.79 -5.37
N HIS A 331 16.01 5.45 -6.08
CA HIS A 331 17.40 5.04 -6.24
C HIS A 331 17.59 3.64 -6.85
N ALA A 332 16.61 3.16 -7.62
CA ALA A 332 16.60 1.82 -8.24
C ALA A 332 16.88 0.67 -7.26
N VAL A 333 16.41 0.79 -6.01
CA VAL A 333 16.72 -0.18 -4.94
C VAL A 333 16.14 -1.58 -5.18
N SER A 334 15.08 -1.73 -5.99
CA SER A 334 14.55 -3.05 -6.33
C SER A 334 15.47 -3.88 -7.25
N LEU A 335 16.51 -3.26 -7.81
CA LEU A 335 17.57 -3.91 -8.60
C LEU A 335 18.77 -4.35 -7.74
N ILE A 336 18.78 -4.03 -6.45
CA ILE A 336 19.85 -4.48 -5.54
C ILE A 336 19.63 -5.95 -5.23
N ASP A 337 20.69 -6.74 -5.34
CA ASP A 337 20.64 -8.16 -5.03
C ASP A 337 20.45 -8.39 -3.51
N PRO A 338 19.50 -9.25 -3.11
CA PRO A 338 19.34 -9.63 -1.72
C PRO A 338 20.57 -10.40 -1.20
N PRO A 339 20.94 -10.24 0.08
CA PRO A 339 22.03 -11.03 0.67
C PRO A 339 21.67 -12.52 0.65
N GLU A 340 22.61 -13.41 0.31
CA GLU A 340 22.34 -14.86 0.27
C GLU A 340 22.03 -15.43 1.66
N THR A 341 22.71 -14.92 2.68
CA THR A 341 22.57 -15.36 4.07
C THR A 341 22.50 -14.15 5.01
N LEU A 342 21.72 -14.31 6.08
CA LEU A 342 21.71 -13.36 7.18
C LEU A 342 22.55 -13.92 8.32
N ASN A 343 23.59 -13.19 8.73
CA ASN A 343 24.36 -13.50 9.92
C ASN A 343 23.59 -13.00 11.15
N LEU A 344 22.65 -13.82 11.66
CA LEU A 344 21.67 -13.47 12.71
C LEU A 344 21.99 -13.99 14.10
#